data_AF-A0A265Q972-F1
#
_entry.id   AF-A0A265Q972-F1
#
_cell.length_a   1.000
_cell.length_b   1.000
_cell.length_c   1.000
_cell.angle_alpha   90.00
_cell.angle_beta   90.00
_cell.angle_gamma   90.00
#
_symmetry.space_group_name_H-M   'P 1'
#
loop_
_entity.id
_entity.type
_entity.pdbx_description
1 polymer ?
#
loop_
_entity_poly.entity_id
_entity_poly.type
_entity_poly.pdbx_seq_one_letter_code
_entity_poly.pdbx_strand_id
1 'polypeptide(L)'
;MLNTNESLLINTNLKKLKILLLELEDLMPENDIHSLLEELQIDSLSSIINLPINKIRFILNSPLFEKKIKHFKLNPNKWIRLRESNDDIELTTKHIFTKNDNNIQKVLEVEIKVSSFDKTNIFLESIGLAKRSYQEKIRYSYEYKGAMLEIDIWPMLNPYLEIEADNYKLIEDIIEDLDLNKYQIVSLNTEQLYKNINIDVHSISELKFD
;
A
#
# COMPACT_ATOMS: atom_id res chain seq x y z
N MET A 1 -2.24 -13.77 20.22
CA MET A 1 -1.74 -14.48 19.01
C MET A 1 -0.72 -15.57 19.35
N LEU A 2 0.31 -15.29 20.16
CA LEU A 2 1.42 -16.24 20.43
C LEU A 2 1.28 -17.04 21.75
N ASN A 3 0.10 -17.08 22.38
CA ASN A 3 -0.14 -17.68 23.70
C ASN A 3 -0.34 -19.21 23.66
N THR A 4 0.15 -19.88 22.62
CA THR A 4 0.12 -21.34 22.46
C THR A 4 1.53 -21.90 22.43
N ASN A 5 1.73 -23.12 22.91
CA ASN A 5 3.01 -23.84 22.84
C ASN A 5 3.15 -24.70 21.57
N GLU A 6 2.11 -24.76 20.73
CA GLU A 6 2.18 -25.47 19.46
C GLU A 6 3.08 -24.75 18.46
N SER A 7 4.16 -25.42 18.04
CA SER A 7 5.19 -24.85 17.16
C SER A 7 4.63 -24.38 15.82
N LEU A 8 3.69 -25.13 15.24
CA LEU A 8 3.05 -24.78 13.96
C LEU A 8 2.26 -23.46 14.07
N LEU A 9 1.47 -23.29 15.13
CA LEU A 9 0.71 -22.07 15.37
C LEU A 9 1.62 -20.89 15.68
N ILE A 10 2.67 -21.09 16.48
CA ILE A 10 3.69 -20.06 16.73
C ILE A 10 4.29 -19.58 15.41
N ASN A 11 4.78 -20.50 14.58
CA ASN A 11 5.40 -20.17 13.29
C ASN A 11 4.45 -19.41 12.36
N THR A 12 3.18 -19.84 12.31
CA THR A 12 2.14 -19.17 11.51
C THR A 12 1.88 -17.75 12.01
N ASN A 13 1.78 -17.58 13.33
CA ASN A 13 1.52 -16.28 13.94
C ASN A 13 2.73 -15.33 13.88
N LEU A 14 3.96 -15.85 13.87
CA LEU A 14 5.16 -15.04 13.61
C LEU A 14 5.17 -14.48 12.18
N LYS A 15 4.74 -15.27 11.18
CA LYS A 15 4.58 -14.78 9.79
C LYS A 15 3.55 -13.64 9.71
N LYS A 16 2.42 -13.77 10.42
CA LYS A 16 1.40 -12.72 10.52
C LYS A 16 1.96 -11.47 11.22
N LEU A 17 2.66 -11.67 12.34
CA LEU A 17 3.27 -10.59 13.11
C LEU A 17 4.29 -9.80 12.28
N LYS A 18 5.11 -10.47 11.45
CA LYS A 18 6.06 -9.79 10.56
C LYS A 18 5.38 -8.76 9.65
N ILE A 19 4.23 -9.13 9.07
CA ILE A 19 3.46 -8.23 8.21
C ILE A 19 2.90 -7.05 9.02
N LEU A 20 2.35 -7.33 10.20
CA LEU A 20 1.81 -6.28 11.08
C LEU A 20 2.89 -5.31 11.57
N LEU A 21 4.09 -5.78 11.91
CA LEU A 21 5.18 -4.93 12.35
C LEU A 21 5.65 -3.97 11.26
N LEU A 22 5.70 -4.43 10.01
CA LEU A 22 5.99 -3.57 8.86
C LEU A 22 4.94 -2.46 8.69
N GLU A 23 3.66 -2.81 8.82
CA GLU A 23 2.57 -1.84 8.73
C GLU A 23 2.58 -0.85 9.90
N LEU A 24 2.86 -1.32 11.12
CA LEU A 24 2.99 -0.45 12.30
C LEU A 24 4.17 0.51 12.15
N GLU A 25 5.31 0.05 11.66
CA GLU A 25 6.49 0.88 11.45
C GLU A 25 6.24 1.99 10.42
N ASP A 26 5.44 1.72 9.39
CA ASP A 26 4.99 2.73 8.42
C ASP A 26 4.01 3.74 9.04
N LEU A 27 2.96 3.25 9.72
CA LEU A 27 1.86 4.11 10.19
C LEU A 27 2.15 4.85 11.50
N MET A 28 3.09 4.36 12.32
CA MET A 28 3.39 4.98 13.62
C MET A 28 4.19 6.27 13.45
N PRO A 29 3.84 7.36 14.19
CA PRO A 29 4.67 8.56 14.23
C PRO A 29 6.11 8.24 14.67
N GLU A 30 7.10 8.94 14.10
CA GLU A 30 8.52 8.66 14.37
C GLU A 30 8.88 8.77 15.86
N ASN A 31 8.37 9.81 16.54
CA ASN A 31 8.56 9.99 17.99
C ASN A 31 8.02 8.79 18.79
N ASP A 32 6.91 8.21 18.34
CA ASP A 32 6.28 7.06 18.99
C ASP A 32 7.09 5.78 18.76
N ILE A 33 7.67 5.62 17.57
CA ILE A 33 8.61 4.53 17.28
C ILE A 33 9.84 4.67 18.15
N HIS A 34 10.49 5.83 18.14
CA HIS A 34 11.72 6.07 18.91
C HIS A 34 11.53 5.76 20.40
N SER A 35 10.49 6.32 21.01
CA SER A 35 10.15 6.05 22.42
C SER A 35 9.88 4.57 22.67
N LEU A 36 9.24 3.86 21.75
CA LEU A 36 8.95 2.44 21.90
C LEU A 36 10.22 1.58 21.77
N LEU A 37 11.09 1.89 20.81
CA LEU A 37 12.35 1.18 20.58
C LEU A 37 13.31 1.33 21.78
N GLU A 38 13.44 2.55 22.31
CA GLU A 38 14.26 2.85 23.49
C GLU A 38 13.78 2.08 24.73
N GLU A 39 12.49 2.16 25.04
CA GLU A 39 11.93 1.53 26.25
C GLU A 39 12.00 -0.01 26.19
N LEU A 40 11.81 -0.59 25.00
CA LEU A 40 11.89 -2.03 24.78
C LEU A 40 13.32 -2.55 24.53
N GLN A 41 14.29 -1.65 24.38
CA GLN A 41 15.69 -1.96 24.04
C GLN A 41 15.80 -2.87 22.80
N ILE A 42 15.24 -2.38 21.69
CA ILE A 42 15.27 -3.06 20.38
C ILE A 42 15.63 -2.06 19.27
N ASP A 43 16.28 -2.53 18.21
CA ASP A 43 16.81 -1.64 17.16
C ASP A 43 15.74 -1.18 16.16
N SER A 44 14.75 -2.03 15.90
CA SER A 44 13.62 -1.74 15.01
C SER A 44 12.42 -2.62 15.36
N LEU A 45 11.22 -2.23 14.92
CA LEU A 45 10.02 -3.06 15.12
C LEU A 45 10.15 -4.39 14.40
N SER A 46 10.71 -4.37 13.18
CA SER A 46 10.97 -5.58 12.42
C SER A 46 11.94 -6.56 13.11
N SER A 47 12.83 -6.08 13.99
CA SER A 47 13.74 -6.97 14.74
C SER A 47 13.03 -7.86 15.77
N ILE A 48 11.81 -7.52 16.20
CA ILE A 48 11.07 -8.27 17.23
C ILE A 48 10.90 -9.75 16.85
N ILE A 49 10.69 -10.04 15.55
CA ILE A 49 10.50 -11.44 15.08
C ILE A 49 11.74 -12.33 15.28
N ASN A 50 12.91 -11.73 15.49
CA ASN A 50 14.18 -12.46 15.67
C ASN A 50 14.48 -12.75 17.15
N LEU A 51 13.65 -12.26 18.07
CA LEU A 51 13.85 -12.45 19.51
C LEU A 51 13.36 -13.84 19.97
N PRO A 52 13.86 -14.34 21.11
CA PRO A 52 13.29 -15.54 21.74
C PRO A 52 11.80 -15.37 21.98
N ILE A 53 11.01 -16.43 21.74
CA ILE A 53 9.53 -16.37 21.80
C ILE A 53 8.99 -15.80 23.12
N ASN A 54 9.67 -16.08 24.24
CA ASN A 54 9.30 -15.55 25.55
C ASN A 54 9.46 -14.02 25.62
N LYS A 55 10.51 -13.47 25.00
CA LYS A 55 10.72 -12.03 24.90
C LYS A 55 9.70 -11.38 23.96
N ILE A 56 9.37 -12.02 22.84
CA ILE A 56 8.29 -11.56 21.95
C ILE A 56 6.98 -11.48 22.73
N ARG A 57 6.59 -12.55 23.43
CA ARG A 57 5.38 -12.57 24.26
C ARG A 57 5.39 -11.46 25.31
N PHE A 58 6.51 -11.24 25.98
CA PHE A 58 6.65 -10.16 26.95
C PHE A 58 6.39 -8.78 26.32
N ILE A 59 7.01 -8.49 25.17
CA ILE A 59 6.83 -7.22 24.45
C ILE A 59 5.38 -7.04 24.03
N LEU A 60 4.78 -8.04 23.35
CA LEU A 60 3.42 -7.95 22.81
C LEU A 60 2.34 -7.78 23.89
N ASN A 61 2.60 -8.25 25.11
CA ASN A 61 1.69 -8.11 26.26
C ASN A 61 2.08 -6.94 27.18
N SER A 62 3.07 -6.12 26.81
CA SER A 62 3.45 -4.96 27.63
C SER A 62 2.37 -3.87 27.52
N PRO A 63 1.99 -3.20 28.64
CA PRO A 63 0.99 -2.14 28.61
C PRO A 63 1.35 -0.97 27.67
N LEU A 64 2.65 -0.70 27.52
CA LEU A 64 3.16 0.30 26.58
C LEU A 64 2.84 -0.07 25.13
N PHE A 65 3.24 -1.27 24.70
CA PHE A 65 3.03 -1.73 23.33
C PHE A 65 1.54 -1.82 23.01
N GLU A 66 0.74 -2.33 23.94
CA GLU A 66 -0.72 -2.35 23.83
C GLU A 66 -1.30 -0.93 23.67
N LYS A 67 -0.87 0.00 24.53
CA LYS A 67 -1.32 1.41 24.48
C LYS A 67 -0.96 2.07 23.15
N LYS A 68 0.21 1.79 22.59
CA LYS A 68 0.62 2.31 21.28
C LYS A 68 -0.21 1.69 20.15
N ILE A 69 -0.42 0.38 20.18
CA ILE A 69 -1.03 -0.35 19.05
C ILE A 69 -2.55 -0.25 19.01
N LYS A 70 -3.24 -0.09 20.15
CA LYS A 70 -4.72 -0.07 20.19
C LYS A 70 -5.37 0.98 19.28
N HIS A 71 -4.62 2.00 18.87
CA HIS A 71 -5.10 3.06 17.97
C HIS A 71 -4.98 2.66 16.49
N PHE A 72 -4.18 1.65 16.16
CA PHE A 72 -4.01 1.14 14.81
C PHE A 72 -5.14 0.16 14.48
N LYS A 73 -5.88 0.51 13.43
CA LYS A 73 -6.93 -0.33 12.86
C LYS A 73 -6.41 -0.99 11.58
N LEU A 74 -7.32 -1.36 10.68
CA LEU A 74 -6.99 -1.72 9.31
C LEU A 74 -6.15 -0.59 8.67
N ASN A 75 -5.04 -0.96 8.04
CA ASN A 75 -4.21 -0.03 7.30
C ASN A 75 -4.99 0.50 6.08
N PRO A 76 -5.35 1.80 6.03
CA PRO A 76 -6.15 2.34 4.94
C PRO A 76 -5.37 2.43 3.62
N ASN A 77 -4.03 2.34 3.67
CA ASN A 77 -3.14 2.44 2.53
C ASN A 77 -2.69 1.07 2.01
N LYS A 78 -3.36 -0.01 2.43
CA LYS A 78 -3.07 -1.38 1.97
C LYS A 78 -4.35 -2.10 1.55
N TRP A 79 -4.36 -2.64 0.35
CA TRP A 79 -5.54 -3.30 -0.21
C TRP A 79 -5.18 -4.38 -1.24
N ILE A 80 -6.21 -5.14 -1.60
CA ILE A 80 -6.19 -6.07 -2.74
C ILE A 80 -6.98 -5.44 -3.87
N ARG A 81 -6.47 -5.52 -5.09
CA ARG A 81 -7.14 -5.07 -6.32
C ARG A 81 -7.21 -6.25 -7.29
N LEU A 82 -8.41 -6.55 -7.76
CA LEU A 82 -8.60 -7.40 -8.94
C LEU A 82 -8.90 -6.46 -10.11
N ARG A 83 -8.10 -6.53 -11.17
CA ARG A 83 -8.21 -5.67 -12.36
C ARG A 83 -8.35 -6.54 -13.60
N GLU A 84 -9.25 -6.14 -14.48
CA GLU A 84 -9.29 -6.60 -15.87
C GLU A 84 -8.92 -5.42 -16.77
N SER A 85 -8.05 -5.64 -17.74
CA SER A 85 -7.57 -4.61 -18.66
C SER A 85 -7.30 -5.25 -20.02
N ASN A 86 -8.17 -4.97 -21.00
CA ASN A 86 -8.19 -5.68 -22.28
C ASN A 86 -8.28 -7.20 -22.04
N ASP A 87 -7.27 -7.96 -22.49
CA ASP A 87 -7.20 -9.42 -22.35
C ASP A 87 -6.45 -9.89 -21.08
N ASP A 88 -5.89 -8.97 -20.28
CA ASP A 88 -5.12 -9.28 -19.08
C ASP A 88 -5.95 -9.09 -17.81
N ILE A 89 -5.85 -10.06 -16.89
CA ILE A 89 -6.52 -10.03 -15.59
C ILE A 89 -5.48 -10.25 -14.49
N GLU A 90 -5.45 -9.34 -13.53
CA GLU A 90 -4.40 -9.27 -12.52
C GLU A 90 -4.99 -9.13 -11.12
N LEU A 91 -4.41 -9.88 -10.18
CA LEU A 91 -4.66 -9.75 -8.76
C LEU A 91 -3.43 -9.13 -8.10
N THR A 92 -3.62 -7.97 -7.49
CA THR A 92 -2.55 -7.16 -6.92
C THR A 92 -2.77 -6.96 -5.43
N THR A 93 -1.75 -7.13 -4.59
CA THR A 93 -1.70 -6.50 -3.26
C THR A 93 -0.89 -5.22 -3.34
N LYS A 94 -1.48 -4.08 -2.94
CA LYS A 94 -0.79 -2.79 -2.88
C LYS A 94 -0.66 -2.33 -1.44
N HIS A 95 0.49 -1.76 -1.09
CA HIS A 95 0.72 -1.00 0.15
C HIS A 95 1.48 0.28 -0.19
N ILE A 96 0.79 1.41 -0.07
CA ILE A 96 1.40 2.74 -0.19
C ILE A 96 1.94 3.16 1.18
N PHE A 97 3.24 3.43 1.27
CA PHE A 97 3.86 3.88 2.52
C PHE A 97 3.50 5.34 2.81
N THR A 98 3.19 5.66 4.06
CA THR A 98 2.90 7.05 4.47
C THR A 98 4.15 7.87 4.68
N LYS A 99 5.25 7.20 5.03
CA LYS A 99 6.56 7.83 5.21
C LYS A 99 7.30 7.88 3.89
N ASN A 100 7.61 9.10 3.44
CA ASN A 100 8.39 9.35 2.24
C ASN A 100 9.62 10.17 2.62
N ASP A 101 10.82 9.61 2.37
CA ASP A 101 12.08 10.31 2.65
C ASP A 101 12.48 11.27 1.52
N ASN A 102 11.99 11.03 0.29
CA ASN A 102 12.54 11.63 -0.94
C ASN A 102 11.48 12.26 -1.88
N ASN A 103 10.36 12.75 -1.36
CA ASN A 103 9.24 13.33 -2.15
C ASN A 103 8.62 12.41 -3.22
N ILE A 104 9.05 11.16 -3.34
CA ILE A 104 8.43 10.13 -4.16
C ILE A 104 7.61 9.22 -3.25
N GLN A 105 6.40 8.89 -3.69
CA GLN A 105 5.54 7.93 -3.04
C GLN A 105 6.12 6.51 -3.14
N LYS A 106 6.53 5.92 -2.02
CA LYS A 106 6.97 4.52 -1.99
C LYS A 106 5.77 3.56 -2.00
N VAL A 107 5.81 2.56 -2.88
CA VAL A 107 4.76 1.54 -3.04
C VAL A 107 5.39 0.15 -2.97
N LEU A 108 4.80 -0.74 -2.17
CA LEU A 108 5.07 -2.18 -2.23
C LEU A 108 3.91 -2.86 -2.95
N GLU A 109 4.24 -3.57 -4.02
CA GLU A 109 3.28 -4.23 -4.89
C GLU A 109 3.68 -5.69 -5.12
N VAL A 110 2.69 -6.58 -5.06
CA VAL A 110 2.82 -7.96 -5.53
C VAL A 110 1.65 -8.21 -6.47
N GLU A 111 1.97 -8.48 -7.74
CA GLU A 111 0.99 -8.67 -8.79
C GLU A 111 1.14 -10.06 -9.41
N ILE A 112 0.01 -10.71 -9.66
CA ILE A 112 -0.06 -12.00 -10.35
C ILE A 112 -1.12 -11.96 -11.43
N LYS A 113 -0.87 -12.67 -12.54
CA LYS A 113 -1.89 -12.92 -13.56
C LYS A 113 -2.87 -14.00 -13.09
N VAL A 114 -4.15 -13.79 -13.36
CA VAL A 114 -5.22 -14.75 -13.11
C VAL A 114 -6.03 -14.99 -14.39
N SER A 115 -6.71 -16.12 -14.48
CA SER A 115 -7.34 -16.56 -15.74
C SER A 115 -8.79 -16.11 -15.91
N SER A 116 -9.42 -15.49 -14.91
CA SER A 116 -10.82 -15.07 -14.94
C SER A 116 -11.13 -14.08 -13.83
N PHE A 117 -11.73 -12.95 -14.19
CA PHE A 117 -12.15 -11.91 -13.25
C PHE A 117 -13.22 -12.45 -12.29
N ASP A 118 -14.34 -12.95 -12.82
CA ASP A 118 -15.47 -13.45 -12.02
C ASP A 118 -15.08 -14.58 -11.06
N LYS A 119 -14.34 -15.59 -11.54
CA LYS A 119 -13.92 -16.72 -10.70
C LYS A 119 -12.98 -16.28 -9.59
N THR A 120 -12.09 -15.31 -9.87
CA THR A 120 -11.18 -14.78 -8.87
C THR A 120 -11.93 -13.97 -7.82
N ASN A 121 -12.93 -13.17 -8.21
CA ASN A 121 -13.79 -12.47 -7.25
C ASN A 121 -14.53 -13.45 -6.34
N ILE A 122 -15.15 -14.51 -6.90
CA ILE A 122 -15.84 -15.55 -6.13
C ILE A 122 -14.86 -16.26 -5.17
N PHE A 123 -13.65 -16.56 -5.62
CA PHE A 123 -12.62 -17.17 -4.79
C PHE A 123 -12.27 -16.30 -3.58
N LEU A 124 -12.07 -14.99 -3.78
CA LEU A 124 -11.80 -14.03 -2.70
C LEU A 124 -12.99 -13.91 -1.73
N GLU A 125 -14.20 -13.78 -2.25
CA GLU A 125 -15.42 -13.69 -1.43
C GLU A 125 -15.63 -14.95 -0.58
N SER A 126 -15.29 -16.13 -1.11
CA SER A 126 -15.41 -17.42 -0.39
C SER A 126 -14.56 -17.51 0.87
N ILE A 127 -13.47 -16.74 0.97
CA ILE A 127 -12.61 -16.64 2.15
C ILE A 127 -12.86 -15.37 2.98
N GLY A 128 -13.94 -14.62 2.65
CA GLY A 128 -14.39 -13.44 3.38
C GLY A 128 -13.84 -12.10 2.89
N LEU A 129 -13.22 -12.05 1.71
CA LEU A 129 -12.75 -10.81 1.10
C LEU A 129 -13.78 -10.30 0.09
N ALA A 130 -14.68 -9.43 0.54
CA ALA A 130 -15.69 -8.81 -0.32
C ALA A 130 -15.16 -7.54 -1.01
N LYS A 131 -15.56 -7.32 -2.26
CA LYS A 131 -15.20 -6.08 -2.98
C LYS A 131 -15.75 -4.85 -2.24
N ARG A 132 -14.89 -3.85 -2.08
CA ARG A 132 -15.26 -2.57 -1.45
C ARG A 132 -15.93 -1.62 -2.45
N SER A 133 -15.38 -1.51 -3.64
CA SER A 133 -15.85 -0.64 -4.71
C SER A 133 -15.43 -1.21 -6.07
N TYR A 134 -16.06 -0.71 -7.13
CA TYR A 134 -15.73 -1.00 -8.52
C TYR A 134 -15.40 0.30 -9.24
N GLN A 135 -14.31 0.33 -10.00
CA GLN A 135 -13.80 1.54 -10.64
C GLN A 135 -13.33 1.25 -12.06
N GLU A 136 -13.62 2.17 -12.97
CA GLU A 136 -13.16 2.14 -14.36
C GLU A 136 -12.22 3.32 -14.63
N LYS A 137 -11.21 3.06 -15.46
CA LYS A 137 -10.33 4.09 -15.99
C LYS A 137 -9.89 3.72 -17.40
N ILE A 138 -9.51 4.72 -18.18
CA ILE A 138 -8.80 4.52 -19.45
C ILE A 138 -7.35 4.90 -19.21
N ARG A 139 -6.44 4.05 -19.67
CA ARG A 139 -5.00 4.27 -19.55
C ARG A 139 -4.32 4.07 -20.90
N TYR A 140 -3.47 5.02 -21.26
CA TYR A 140 -2.50 4.85 -22.35
C TYR A 140 -1.12 4.73 -21.75
N SER A 141 -0.51 3.55 -21.88
CA SER A 141 0.80 3.23 -21.31
C SER A 141 1.89 3.29 -22.36
N TYR A 142 3.01 3.93 -22.00
CA TYR A 142 4.21 4.04 -22.81
C TYR A 142 5.43 3.71 -21.94
N GLU A 143 6.49 3.21 -22.56
CA GLU A 143 7.80 3.05 -21.91
C GLU A 143 8.78 4.06 -22.51
N TYR A 144 9.49 4.80 -21.65
CA TYR A 144 10.49 5.77 -22.07
C TYR A 144 11.69 5.75 -21.11
N LYS A 145 12.88 5.45 -21.63
CA LYS A 145 14.12 5.32 -20.85
C LYS A 145 14.02 4.36 -19.64
N GLY A 146 13.18 3.33 -19.75
CA GLY A 146 12.92 2.37 -18.68
C GLY A 146 11.96 2.86 -17.59
N ALA A 147 11.38 4.05 -17.73
CA ALA A 147 10.26 4.52 -16.93
C ALA A 147 8.93 4.23 -17.63
N MET A 148 7.86 4.07 -16.83
CA MET A 148 6.49 3.95 -17.33
C MET A 148 5.83 5.32 -17.35
N LEU A 149 5.27 5.67 -18.49
CA LEU A 149 4.51 6.91 -18.70
C LEU A 149 3.05 6.52 -18.95
N GLU A 150 2.18 6.92 -18.04
CA GLU A 150 0.78 6.48 -18.03
C GLU A 150 -0.15 7.67 -18.12
N ILE A 151 -0.81 7.85 -19.26
CA ILE A 151 -1.86 8.87 -19.40
C ILE A 151 -3.16 8.28 -18.88
N ASP A 152 -3.56 8.75 -17.70
CA ASP A 152 -4.72 8.29 -16.97
C ASP A 152 -5.92 9.20 -17.20
N ILE A 153 -7.04 8.59 -17.56
CA ILE A 153 -8.34 9.23 -17.62
C ILE A 153 -9.23 8.50 -16.64
N TRP A 154 -9.77 9.26 -15.69
CA TRP A 154 -10.66 8.77 -14.65
C TRP A 154 -11.97 9.56 -14.70
N PRO A 155 -13.12 8.95 -14.33
CA PRO A 155 -14.38 9.68 -14.22
C PRO A 155 -14.24 10.92 -13.31
N MET A 156 -14.77 12.07 -13.73
CA MET A 156 -14.74 13.34 -12.98
C MET A 156 -13.36 14.03 -12.81
N LEU A 157 -12.25 13.41 -13.25
CA LEU A 157 -10.93 14.05 -13.25
C LEU A 157 -10.54 14.51 -14.65
N ASN A 158 -9.74 15.58 -14.72
CA ASN A 158 -9.01 15.89 -15.95
C ASN A 158 -7.93 14.83 -16.19
N PRO A 159 -7.66 14.45 -17.45
CA PRO A 159 -6.55 13.55 -17.77
C PRO A 159 -5.22 14.06 -17.22
N TYR A 160 -4.39 13.13 -16.76
CA TYR A 160 -3.05 13.44 -16.25
C TYR A 160 -2.03 12.38 -16.71
N LEU A 161 -0.75 12.76 -16.70
CA LEU A 161 0.37 11.86 -16.96
C LEU A 161 1.00 11.46 -15.63
N GLU A 162 1.07 10.16 -15.37
CA GLU A 162 1.86 9.57 -14.30
C GLU A 162 3.22 9.10 -14.87
N ILE A 163 4.31 9.39 -14.15
CA ILE A 163 5.67 8.97 -14.49
C ILE A 163 6.16 8.08 -13.36
N GLU A 164 6.27 6.77 -13.60
CA GLU A 164 6.77 5.79 -12.64
C GLU A 164 8.19 5.38 -12.98
N ALA A 165 9.13 5.55 -12.04
CA ALA A 165 10.53 5.21 -12.21
C ALA A 165 11.17 4.84 -10.87
N ASP A 166 12.22 4.02 -10.91
CA ASP A 166 12.98 3.58 -9.73
C ASP A 166 13.88 4.68 -9.10
N ASN A 167 14.02 5.82 -9.78
CA ASN A 167 14.95 6.88 -9.42
C ASN A 167 14.38 8.26 -9.74
N TYR A 168 14.45 9.18 -8.77
CA TYR A 168 13.99 10.56 -8.91
C TYR A 168 14.65 11.32 -10.06
N LYS A 169 15.97 11.16 -10.23
CA LYS A 169 16.70 11.88 -11.28
C LYS A 169 16.20 11.51 -12.68
N LEU A 170 15.77 10.26 -12.88
CA LEU A 170 15.17 9.85 -14.15
C LEU A 170 13.82 10.55 -14.39
N ILE A 171 13.04 10.79 -13.34
CA ILE A 171 11.78 11.56 -13.45
C ILE A 171 12.07 13.00 -13.87
N GLU A 172 13.06 13.66 -13.26
CA GLU A 172 13.49 15.02 -13.63
C GLU A 172 13.95 15.09 -15.09
N ASP A 173 14.81 14.15 -15.52
CA ASP A 173 15.31 14.08 -16.90
C ASP A 173 14.13 13.93 -17.91
N ILE A 174 13.14 13.10 -17.59
CA ILE A 174 11.95 12.89 -18.46
C ILE A 174 11.08 14.15 -18.53
N ILE A 175 10.90 14.86 -17.42
CA ILE A 175 10.16 16.13 -17.38
C ILE A 175 10.80 17.16 -18.31
N GLU A 176 12.14 17.25 -18.30
CA GLU A 176 12.89 18.13 -19.18
C GLU A 176 12.81 17.70 -20.65
N ASP A 177 13.07 16.42 -20.94
CA ASP A 177 13.07 15.87 -22.31
C ASP A 177 11.74 16.08 -23.05
N LEU A 178 10.64 15.95 -22.31
CA LEU A 178 9.28 16.06 -22.85
C LEU A 178 8.67 17.46 -22.72
N ASP A 179 9.46 18.45 -22.27
CA ASP A 179 9.04 19.84 -22.06
C ASP A 179 7.76 19.95 -21.21
N LEU A 180 7.72 19.18 -20.11
CA LEU A 180 6.57 19.09 -19.22
C LEU A 180 6.57 20.17 -18.13
N ASN A 181 7.64 20.97 -18.03
CA ASN A 181 7.81 22.05 -17.05
C ASN A 181 6.70 23.11 -17.07
N LYS A 182 5.95 23.21 -18.17
CA LYS A 182 4.79 24.11 -18.31
C LYS A 182 3.51 23.59 -17.64
N TYR A 183 3.47 22.34 -17.23
CA TYR A 183 2.34 21.73 -16.53
C TYR A 183 2.56 21.75 -15.01
N GLN A 184 1.47 21.53 -14.27
CA GLN A 184 1.57 21.32 -12.83
C GLN A 184 2.18 19.94 -12.55
N ILE A 185 3.28 19.91 -11.79
CA ILE A 185 3.95 18.68 -11.39
C ILE A 185 3.68 18.47 -9.90
N VAL A 186 3.13 17.30 -9.57
CA VAL A 186 2.76 16.93 -8.20
C VAL A 186 3.15 15.50 -7.92
N SER A 187 3.49 15.19 -6.66
CA SER A 187 3.60 13.81 -6.17
C SER A 187 2.34 13.49 -5.37
N LEU A 188 1.25 13.16 -6.08
CA LEU A 188 -0.03 12.79 -5.49
C LEU A 188 -0.53 11.49 -6.12
N ASN A 189 -1.18 10.64 -5.32
CA ASN A 189 -1.92 9.49 -5.83
C ASN A 189 -3.32 9.90 -6.32
N THR A 190 -4.00 9.01 -7.04
CA THR A 190 -5.33 9.28 -7.59
C THR A 190 -6.37 9.67 -6.53
N GLU A 191 -6.33 9.06 -5.34
CA GLU A 191 -7.24 9.43 -4.24
C GLU A 191 -7.04 10.90 -3.83
N GLN A 192 -5.80 11.36 -3.72
CA GLN A 192 -5.48 12.74 -3.39
C GLN A 192 -5.93 13.70 -4.50
N LEU A 193 -5.85 13.30 -5.78
CA LEU A 193 -6.40 14.08 -6.89
C LEU A 193 -7.92 14.27 -6.76
N TYR A 194 -8.67 13.23 -6.40
CA TYR A 194 -10.11 13.35 -6.09
C TYR A 194 -10.39 14.26 -4.89
N LYS A 195 -9.59 14.14 -3.82
CA LYS A 195 -9.73 15.02 -2.64
C LYS A 195 -9.55 16.49 -2.97
N ASN A 196 -8.66 16.83 -3.92
CA ASN A 196 -8.45 18.21 -4.36
C ASN A 196 -9.70 18.85 -4.99
N ILE A 197 -10.62 18.02 -5.50
CA ILE A 197 -11.92 18.46 -6.02
C ILE A 197 -13.08 18.14 -5.05
N ASN A 198 -12.77 17.91 -3.77
CA ASN A 198 -13.71 17.60 -2.69
C ASN A 198 -14.53 16.32 -2.89
N ILE A 199 -13.96 15.33 -3.58
CA ILE A 199 -14.58 14.01 -3.77
C ILE A 199 -13.86 12.98 -2.91
N ASP A 200 -14.63 12.26 -2.08
CA ASP A 200 -14.14 11.08 -1.36
C ASP A 200 -14.41 9.81 -2.18
N VAL A 201 -13.45 9.40 -3.02
CA VAL A 201 -13.58 8.22 -3.88
C VAL A 201 -13.84 6.93 -3.11
N HIS A 202 -13.42 6.88 -1.84
CA HIS A 202 -13.62 5.74 -0.96
C HIS A 202 -15.07 5.56 -0.48
N SER A 203 -15.90 6.59 -0.67
CA SER A 203 -17.34 6.58 -0.40
C SER A 203 -18.19 6.17 -1.61
N ILE A 204 -17.57 6.02 -2.79
CA ILE A 204 -18.23 5.69 -4.05
C ILE A 204 -18.17 4.18 -4.26
N SER A 205 -19.33 3.52 -4.34
CA SER A 205 -19.39 2.07 -4.60
C SER A 205 -19.04 1.72 -6.03
N GLU A 206 -19.46 2.55 -7.00
CA GLU A 206 -19.18 2.38 -8.42
C GLU A 206 -18.76 3.71 -9.04
N LEU A 207 -17.53 3.75 -9.55
CA LEU A 207 -16.95 4.91 -10.25
C LEU A 207 -16.74 4.49 -11.71
N LYS A 208 -17.64 4.90 -12.59
CA LYS A 208 -17.67 4.50 -14.00
C LYS A 208 -17.72 5.71 -14.92
N PHE A 209 -17.39 5.51 -16.19
CA PHE A 209 -17.68 6.51 -17.21
C PHE A 209 -19.20 6.55 -17.49
N ASP A 210 -19.69 7.73 -17.87
CA ASP A 210 -21.06 7.90 -18.36
C ASP A 210 -21.28 7.22 -19.73
#